data_AF-A0A134C917-F1
#
_entry.id   AF-A0A134C917-F1
#
_cell.length_a   1.000
_cell.length_b   1.000
_cell.length_c   1.000
_cell.angle_alpha   90.00
_cell.angle_beta   90.00
_cell.angle_gamma   90.00
#
_symmetry.space_group_name_H-M   'P 1'
#
loop_
_entity.id
_entity.type
_entity.pdbx_description
1 polymer ?
#
loop_
_entity_poly.entity_id
_entity_poly.type
_entity_poly.pdbx_seq_one_letter_code
_entity_poly.pdbx_strand_id
1 'polypeptide(L)'
;MKKQSKRWIAGAAILGVIALGQTAYAAQDPLMLSAQEGVAVIADMQSGVSVQSPNWEVKQVVNTFANYGQAHSKQLFELQTNQVVSAGQLDVKNALYYMNVRKNFYIDSHRWKQDSYGTTVLNSLYMDYQNYLNGHRFVAGDQVETYKAEFLGILARHAEKVQNDELRTYMNEMVIFGLEQAMKDHNPTVKGYKAK
;
A
#
# COMPACT_ATOMS: atom_id res chain seq x y z
N MET A 1 31.66 41.70 -69.80
CA MET A 1 31.45 41.44 -68.36
C MET A 1 30.95 40.01 -68.18
N LYS A 2 31.68 39.25 -67.33
CA LYS A 2 31.36 37.93 -66.74
C LYS A 2 30.01 38.01 -65.98
N LYS A 3 29.20 36.97 -65.71
CA LYS A 3 29.49 35.60 -65.26
C LYS A 3 28.18 34.76 -65.32
N GLN A 4 28.26 33.51 -65.77
CA GLN A 4 27.29 32.46 -65.44
C GLN A 4 27.28 32.22 -63.92
N SER A 5 26.11 32.02 -63.31
CA SER A 5 26.02 31.48 -61.94
C SER A 5 25.08 30.27 -61.88
N LYS A 6 25.70 29.18 -61.46
CA LYS A 6 25.25 27.79 -61.35
C LYS A 6 24.04 27.63 -60.42
N ARG A 7 23.18 26.67 -60.78
CA ARG A 7 22.12 26.08 -59.95
C ARG A 7 22.75 25.43 -58.73
N TRP A 8 22.35 25.84 -57.53
CA TRP A 8 22.74 25.17 -56.29
C TRP A 8 21.63 24.21 -55.89
N ILE A 9 21.98 22.92 -55.85
CA ILE A 9 21.18 21.85 -55.25
C ILE A 9 21.25 22.08 -53.75
N ALA A 10 20.11 22.41 -53.13
CA ALA A 10 19.98 22.42 -51.68
C ALA A 10 19.99 20.97 -51.19
N GLY A 11 21.15 20.50 -50.74
CA GLY A 11 21.25 19.27 -49.96
C GLY A 11 20.60 19.48 -48.61
N ALA A 12 19.47 18.81 -48.35
CA ALA A 12 18.87 18.76 -47.03
C ALA A 12 19.80 17.97 -46.10
N ALA A 13 20.52 18.67 -45.24
CA ALA A 13 21.20 18.08 -44.10
C ALA A 13 20.12 17.67 -43.09
N ILE A 14 19.80 16.37 -43.03
CA ILE A 14 19.03 15.80 -41.92
C ILE A 14 19.97 15.83 -40.71
N LEU A 15 19.88 16.89 -39.92
CA LEU A 15 20.43 16.92 -38.58
C LEU A 15 19.63 15.94 -37.74
N GLY A 16 20.16 14.73 -37.62
CA GLY A 16 19.72 13.75 -36.64
C GLY A 16 19.92 14.32 -35.25
N VAL A 17 18.86 14.91 -34.71
CA VAL A 17 18.71 15.04 -33.26
C VAL A 17 18.45 13.63 -32.76
N ILE A 18 19.53 12.93 -32.45
CA ILE A 18 19.46 11.72 -31.64
C ILE A 18 18.85 12.17 -30.32
N ALA A 19 17.61 11.74 -30.08
CA ALA A 19 16.92 11.88 -28.81
C ALA A 19 17.66 11.05 -27.74
N LEU A 20 18.80 11.56 -27.28
CA LEU A 20 19.61 10.96 -26.20
C LEU A 20 18.94 11.08 -24.81
N GLY A 21 17.70 11.58 -24.73
CA GLY A 21 16.96 11.74 -23.47
C GLY A 21 15.95 10.63 -23.16
N GLN A 22 15.61 9.76 -24.11
CA GLN A 22 14.48 8.81 -23.92
C GLN A 22 14.88 7.40 -23.49
N THR A 23 16.18 7.08 -23.37
CA THR A 23 16.63 5.71 -23.09
C THR A 23 17.12 5.47 -21.65
N ALA A 24 17.22 6.51 -20.81
CA ALA A 24 17.70 6.35 -19.44
C ALA A 24 16.60 5.96 -18.43
N TYR A 25 15.34 6.30 -18.70
CA TYR A 25 14.22 6.00 -17.80
C TYR A 25 13.69 4.56 -17.89
N ALA A 26 14.06 3.81 -18.94
CA ALA A 26 13.53 2.46 -19.16
C ALA A 26 14.08 1.40 -18.16
N ALA A 27 15.08 1.74 -17.35
CA ALA A 27 15.69 0.83 -16.36
C ALA A 27 15.53 1.32 -14.91
N GLN A 28 14.95 2.50 -14.68
CA GLN A 28 14.78 3.04 -13.34
C GLN A 28 13.35 2.81 -12.89
N ASP A 29 13.18 2.07 -11.79
CA ASP A 29 11.90 1.90 -11.12
C ASP A 29 11.25 3.28 -10.86
N PRO A 30 10.09 3.61 -11.46
CA PRO A 30 9.46 4.92 -11.25
C PRO A 30 9.06 5.15 -9.79
N LEU A 31 8.84 4.09 -9.01
CA LEU A 31 8.47 4.17 -7.59
C LEU A 31 9.67 4.54 -6.71
N MET A 32 10.89 4.40 -7.23
CA MET A 32 12.16 4.80 -6.61
C MET A 32 12.46 6.29 -6.71
N LEU A 33 11.79 7.00 -7.61
CA LEU A 33 11.96 8.43 -7.77
C LEU A 33 11.48 9.15 -6.51
N SER A 34 11.98 10.37 -6.29
CA SER A 34 11.44 11.22 -5.23
C SER A 34 9.92 11.37 -5.40
N ALA A 35 9.18 11.57 -4.31
CA ALA A 35 7.72 11.65 -4.38
C ALA A 35 7.23 12.70 -5.41
N GLN A 36 7.94 13.81 -5.57
CA GLN A 36 7.61 14.86 -6.54
C GLN A 36 7.83 14.41 -7.99
N GLU A 37 8.95 13.75 -8.28
CA GLU A 37 9.29 13.28 -9.63
C GLU A 37 8.47 12.04 -10.02
N GLY A 38 8.25 11.13 -9.07
CA GLY A 38 7.51 9.89 -9.28
C GLY A 38 6.08 10.14 -9.76
N VAL A 39 5.37 11.12 -9.17
CA VAL A 39 4.00 11.46 -9.61
C VAL A 39 3.95 11.85 -11.08
N ALA A 40 4.87 12.70 -11.54
CA ALA A 40 4.89 13.16 -12.92
C ALA A 40 5.22 12.03 -13.90
N VAL A 41 6.25 11.23 -13.58
CA VAL A 41 6.68 10.13 -14.45
C VAL A 41 5.64 9.02 -14.53
N ILE A 42 5.01 8.66 -13.42
CA ILE A 42 3.99 7.60 -13.37
C ILE A 42 2.73 8.03 -14.15
N ALA A 43 2.32 9.29 -14.02
CA ALA A 43 1.16 9.80 -14.73
C ALA A 43 1.32 9.78 -16.26
N ASP A 44 2.54 10.04 -16.76
CA ASP A 44 2.84 9.98 -18.19
C ASP A 44 3.04 8.54 -18.70
N MET A 45 3.46 7.61 -17.83
CA MET A 45 3.76 6.22 -18.21
C MET A 45 2.53 5.31 -18.36
N GLN A 46 1.38 5.67 -17.78
CA GLN A 46 0.25 4.73 -17.66
C GLN A 46 -0.99 5.13 -18.46
N SER A 47 -1.35 4.25 -19.40
CA SER A 47 -2.62 4.25 -20.12
C SER A 47 -3.75 3.70 -19.21
N GLY A 48 -4.15 4.48 -18.21
CA GLY A 48 -5.29 4.16 -17.34
C GLY A 48 -4.99 3.09 -16.27
N VAL A 49 -5.38 3.38 -15.04
CA VAL A 49 -5.36 2.43 -13.92
C VAL A 49 -6.26 1.23 -14.23
N SER A 50 -5.73 0.01 -14.11
CA SER A 50 -6.50 -1.23 -14.30
C SER A 50 -6.74 -2.00 -12.99
N VAL A 51 -5.91 -1.77 -11.97
CA VAL A 51 -6.02 -2.47 -10.68
C VAL A 51 -7.01 -1.76 -9.76
N GLN A 52 -8.11 -2.46 -9.44
CA GLN A 52 -9.05 -2.02 -8.42
C GLN A 52 -8.39 -2.09 -7.04
N SER A 53 -8.53 -1.03 -6.25
CA SER A 53 -8.15 -1.03 -4.84
C SER A 53 -9.15 -0.13 -4.07
N PRO A 54 -9.88 -0.67 -3.07
CA PRO A 54 -9.90 -2.06 -2.61
C PRO A 54 -10.48 -3.03 -3.66
N ASN A 55 -9.78 -4.15 -3.91
CA ASN A 55 -10.32 -5.23 -4.75
C ASN A 55 -11.35 -6.09 -3.99
N TRP A 56 -11.93 -7.09 -4.66
CA TRP A 56 -12.93 -7.98 -4.06
C TRP A 56 -12.37 -8.79 -2.88
N GLU A 57 -11.10 -9.21 -2.94
CA GLU A 57 -10.45 -10.02 -1.91
C GLU A 57 -10.24 -9.22 -0.63
N VAL A 58 -9.77 -7.97 -0.73
CA VAL A 58 -9.69 -7.05 0.42
C VAL A 58 -11.05 -6.92 1.09
N LYS A 59 -12.14 -6.76 0.32
CA LYS A 59 -13.50 -6.66 0.88
C LYS A 59 -13.88 -7.92 1.65
N GLN A 60 -13.54 -9.10 1.13
CA GLN A 60 -13.80 -10.37 1.81
C GLN A 60 -12.98 -10.51 3.10
N VAL A 61 -11.68 -10.22 3.05
CA VAL A 61 -10.79 -10.34 4.22
C VAL A 61 -11.19 -9.34 5.31
N VAL A 62 -11.52 -8.10 4.96
CA VAL A 62 -12.02 -7.09 5.92
C VAL A 62 -13.33 -7.55 6.55
N ASN A 63 -14.25 -8.13 5.77
CA ASN A 63 -15.49 -8.66 6.31
C ASN A 63 -15.23 -9.82 7.28
N THR A 64 -14.37 -10.77 6.92
CA THR A 64 -13.98 -11.89 7.79
C THR A 64 -13.32 -11.39 9.07
N PHE A 65 -12.36 -10.47 8.98
CA PHE A 65 -11.65 -9.91 10.13
C PHE A 65 -12.59 -9.16 11.08
N ALA A 66 -13.49 -8.34 10.56
CA ALA A 66 -14.44 -7.60 11.39
C ALA A 66 -15.39 -8.56 12.16
N ASN A 67 -15.90 -9.58 11.48
CA ASN A 67 -16.79 -10.58 12.09
C ASN A 67 -16.05 -11.46 13.11
N TYR A 68 -14.80 -11.82 12.80
CA TYR A 68 -13.90 -12.52 13.72
C TYR A 68 -13.73 -11.71 15.01
N GLY A 69 -13.31 -10.44 14.90
CA GLY A 69 -13.16 -9.52 16.02
C GLY A 69 -14.45 -9.35 16.83
N GLN A 70 -15.62 -9.25 16.19
CA GLN A 70 -16.91 -9.19 16.89
C GLN A 70 -17.16 -10.41 17.79
N ALA A 71 -16.92 -11.61 17.27
CA ALA A 71 -17.26 -12.85 17.96
C ALA A 71 -16.48 -13.04 19.28
N HIS A 72 -15.29 -12.46 19.39
CA HIS A 72 -14.38 -12.73 20.50
C HIS A 72 -13.68 -11.52 21.12
N SER A 73 -13.95 -10.29 20.68
CA SER A 73 -13.26 -9.06 21.15
C SER A 73 -13.20 -8.91 22.68
N LYS A 74 -14.19 -9.46 23.39
CA LYS A 74 -14.30 -9.42 24.85
C LYS A 74 -13.51 -10.51 25.59
N GLN A 75 -12.95 -11.49 24.88
CA GLN A 75 -12.09 -12.51 25.47
C GLN A 75 -10.78 -11.87 25.96
N LEU A 76 -10.16 -12.48 26.96
CA LEU A 76 -8.91 -12.02 27.56
C LEU A 76 -7.80 -13.05 27.31
N PHE A 77 -6.59 -12.55 27.11
CA PHE A 77 -5.40 -13.32 26.80
C PHE A 77 -4.23 -12.88 27.69
N GLU A 78 -3.49 -13.84 28.24
CA GLU A 78 -2.25 -13.59 29.01
C GLU A 78 -1.05 -13.72 28.07
N LEU A 79 -0.32 -12.63 27.86
CA LEU A 79 0.89 -12.62 27.04
C LEU A 79 2.07 -13.27 27.79
N GLN A 80 3.12 -13.65 27.06
CA GLN A 80 4.38 -14.16 27.66
C GLN A 80 5.03 -13.18 28.65
N THR A 81 4.70 -11.90 28.55
CA THR A 81 5.14 -10.83 29.47
C THR A 81 4.31 -10.75 30.76
N ASN A 82 3.42 -11.72 31.01
CA ASN A 82 2.43 -11.72 32.10
C ASN A 82 1.43 -10.55 32.05
N GLN A 83 1.30 -9.89 30.89
CA GLN A 83 0.29 -8.85 30.67
C GLN A 83 -1.01 -9.48 30.19
N VAL A 84 -2.14 -9.07 30.76
CA VAL A 84 -3.47 -9.46 30.27
C VAL A 84 -3.98 -8.42 29.28
N VAL A 85 -4.37 -8.86 28.09
CA VAL A 85 -4.94 -8.02 27.02
C VAL A 85 -6.25 -8.60 26.52
N SER A 86 -7.12 -7.74 25.99
CA SER A 86 -8.32 -8.20 25.28
C SER A 86 -7.96 -8.79 23.91
N ALA A 87 -8.82 -9.67 23.40
CA ALA A 87 -8.72 -10.20 22.03
C ALA A 87 -8.66 -9.07 21.01
N GLY A 88 -9.55 -8.08 21.11
CA GLY A 88 -9.57 -6.96 20.17
C GLY A 88 -8.29 -6.10 20.22
N GLN A 89 -7.66 -5.95 21.40
CA GLN A 89 -6.33 -5.35 21.49
C GLN A 89 -5.25 -6.18 20.80
N LEU A 90 -5.30 -7.51 20.95
CA LEU A 90 -4.36 -8.43 20.34
C LEU A 90 -4.51 -8.46 18.81
N ASP A 91 -5.74 -8.51 18.31
CA ASP A 91 -6.06 -8.49 16.87
C ASP A 91 -5.50 -7.25 16.20
N VAL A 92 -5.75 -6.07 16.80
CA VAL A 92 -5.21 -4.79 16.31
C VAL A 92 -3.68 -4.80 16.32
N LYS A 93 -3.07 -5.28 17.41
CA LYS A 93 -1.60 -5.36 17.51
C LYS A 93 -1.01 -6.24 16.41
N ASN A 94 -1.59 -7.42 16.19
CA ASN A 94 -1.11 -8.37 15.20
C ASN A 94 -1.35 -7.87 13.77
N ALA A 95 -2.52 -7.29 13.49
CA ALA A 95 -2.82 -6.70 12.17
C ALA A 95 -1.80 -5.62 11.81
N LEU A 96 -1.53 -4.69 12.73
CA LEU A 96 -0.53 -3.65 12.51
C LEU A 96 0.89 -4.20 12.37
N TYR A 97 1.25 -5.21 13.18
CA TYR A 97 2.55 -5.88 13.05
C TYR A 97 2.74 -6.47 11.65
N TYR A 98 1.79 -7.27 11.17
CA TYR A 98 1.91 -7.95 9.88
C TYR A 98 1.75 -7.02 8.69
N MET A 99 0.92 -5.97 8.78
CA MET A 99 0.90 -4.90 7.77
C MET A 99 2.27 -4.23 7.66
N ASN A 100 2.91 -3.91 8.79
CA ASN A 100 4.24 -3.29 8.80
C ASN A 100 5.33 -4.23 8.25
N VAL A 101 5.26 -5.52 8.56
CA VAL A 101 6.15 -6.55 7.99
C VAL A 101 6.01 -6.58 6.47
N ARG A 102 4.77 -6.66 5.95
CA ARG A 102 4.52 -6.68 4.50
C ARG A 102 5.03 -5.41 3.84
N LYS A 103 4.65 -4.25 4.39
CA LYS A 103 5.12 -2.93 3.95
C LYS A 103 6.66 -2.86 3.81
N ASN A 104 7.39 -3.20 4.88
CA ASN A 104 8.84 -3.10 4.91
C ASN A 104 9.49 -4.12 3.97
N PHE A 105 8.97 -5.35 3.88
CA PHE A 105 9.48 -6.36 2.95
C PHE A 105 9.51 -5.84 1.50
N TYR A 106 8.47 -5.13 1.07
CA TYR A 106 8.43 -4.56 -0.28
C TYR A 106 9.45 -3.46 -0.50
N ILE A 107 9.46 -2.48 0.41
CA ILE A 107 10.39 -1.35 0.40
C ILE A 107 11.83 -1.88 0.33
N ASP A 108 12.17 -2.84 1.18
CA ASP A 108 13.51 -3.43 1.24
C ASP A 108 13.85 -4.24 -0.04
N SER A 109 12.90 -5.04 -0.54
CA SER A 109 13.10 -5.85 -1.75
C SER A 109 13.35 -5.01 -3.01
N HIS A 110 12.80 -3.80 -3.08
CA HIS A 110 13.03 -2.86 -4.18
C HIS A 110 14.12 -1.83 -3.87
N ARG A 111 14.73 -1.93 -2.67
CA ARG A 111 15.78 -1.03 -2.17
C ARG A 111 15.34 0.43 -2.16
N TRP A 112 14.08 0.66 -1.82
CA TRP A 112 13.46 1.97 -1.86
C TRP A 112 14.07 2.95 -0.87
N LYS A 113 14.33 4.18 -1.34
CA LYS A 113 14.76 5.27 -0.46
C LYS A 113 13.60 5.69 0.45
N GLN A 114 13.93 6.27 1.59
CA GLN A 114 12.93 6.73 2.57
C GLN A 114 11.98 7.78 2.00
N ASP A 115 12.47 8.64 1.11
CA ASP A 115 11.75 9.74 0.46
C ASP A 115 11.23 9.38 -0.95
N SER A 116 11.36 8.12 -1.35
CA SER A 116 10.81 7.65 -2.63
C SER A 116 9.28 7.70 -2.63
N TYR A 117 8.70 7.81 -3.83
CA TYR A 117 7.26 7.82 -4.01
C TYR A 117 6.59 6.58 -3.40
N GLY A 118 7.10 5.38 -3.71
CA GLY A 118 6.56 4.13 -3.21
C GLY A 118 6.61 4.02 -1.68
N THR A 119 7.75 4.36 -1.06
CA THR A 119 7.89 4.37 0.40
C THR A 119 6.92 5.35 1.06
N THR A 120 6.77 6.55 0.48
CA THR A 120 5.88 7.59 1.01
C THR A 120 4.42 7.14 1.01
N VAL A 121 3.95 6.57 -0.10
CA VAL A 121 2.59 6.04 -0.23
C VAL A 121 2.31 4.95 0.81
N LEU A 122 3.19 3.95 0.91
CA LEU A 122 2.97 2.82 1.80
C LEU A 122 3.07 3.19 3.28
N ASN A 123 3.98 4.10 3.65
CA ASN A 123 4.06 4.60 5.01
C ASN A 123 2.82 5.40 5.40
N SER A 124 2.31 6.26 4.50
CA SER A 124 1.11 7.03 4.76
C SER A 124 -0.13 6.13 4.90
N LEU A 125 -0.26 5.11 4.04
CA LEU A 125 -1.34 4.13 4.14
C LEU A 125 -1.29 3.38 5.48
N TYR A 126 -0.11 2.91 5.88
CA TYR A 126 0.09 2.23 7.15
C TYR A 126 -0.25 3.12 8.35
N MET A 127 0.14 4.40 8.33
CA MET A 127 -0.16 5.35 9.41
C MET A 127 -1.67 5.55 9.59
N ASP A 128 -2.43 5.67 8.50
CA ASP A 128 -3.89 5.80 8.59
C ASP A 128 -4.54 4.55 9.15
N TYR A 129 -4.08 3.36 8.76
CA TYR A 129 -4.52 2.12 9.38
C TYR A 129 -4.12 2.00 10.84
N GLN A 130 -2.92 2.45 11.20
CA GLN A 130 -2.46 2.49 12.58
C GLN A 130 -3.36 3.37 13.44
N ASN A 131 -3.69 4.56 12.98
CA ASN A 131 -4.59 5.48 13.69
C ASN A 131 -5.98 4.87 13.83
N TYR A 132 -6.52 4.35 12.73
CA TYR A 132 -7.86 3.78 12.68
C TYR A 132 -8.00 2.55 13.60
N LEU A 133 -7.12 1.56 13.45
CA LEU A 133 -7.20 0.32 14.23
C LEU A 133 -6.95 0.56 15.72
N ASN A 134 -6.06 1.48 16.09
CA ASN A 134 -5.88 1.84 17.50
C ASN A 134 -7.11 2.51 18.12
N GLY A 135 -7.90 3.24 17.34
CA GLY A 135 -9.19 3.80 17.75
C GLY A 135 -10.32 2.76 17.85
N HIS A 136 -10.17 1.59 17.22
CA HIS A 136 -11.22 0.59 17.05
C HIS A 136 -10.84 -0.80 17.60
N ARG A 137 -10.17 -0.82 18.76
CA ARG A 137 -9.81 -2.08 19.46
C ARG A 137 -11.04 -2.85 19.94
N PHE A 138 -12.16 -2.16 20.11
CA PHE A 138 -13.46 -2.75 20.37
C PHE A 138 -14.45 -2.08 19.44
N VAL A 139 -15.20 -2.89 18.71
CA VAL A 139 -16.25 -2.42 17.80
C VAL A 139 -17.57 -2.94 18.38
N ALA A 140 -18.57 -2.09 18.53
CA ALA A 140 -19.89 -2.53 18.95
C ALA A 140 -20.62 -3.20 17.76
N GLY A 141 -21.53 -4.14 18.03
CA GLY A 141 -22.19 -4.93 16.99
C GLY A 141 -22.97 -4.08 15.97
N ASP A 142 -23.57 -2.99 16.42
CA ASP A 142 -24.27 -2.00 15.58
C ASP A 142 -23.33 -1.10 14.77
N GLN A 143 -22.02 -1.11 15.07
CA GLN A 143 -20.99 -0.31 14.41
C GLN A 143 -20.13 -1.11 13.42
N VAL A 144 -20.40 -2.40 13.24
CA VAL A 144 -19.57 -3.29 12.40
C VAL A 144 -19.55 -2.88 10.94
N GLU A 145 -20.71 -2.50 10.39
CA GLU A 145 -20.78 -2.08 8.99
C GLU A 145 -20.05 -0.75 8.76
N THR A 146 -20.22 0.22 9.67
CA THR A 146 -19.45 1.47 9.67
C THR A 146 -17.96 1.18 9.75
N TYR A 147 -17.56 0.28 10.66
CA TYR A 147 -16.16 -0.10 10.82
C TYR A 147 -15.55 -0.69 9.54
N LYS A 148 -16.28 -1.58 8.85
CA LYS A 148 -15.82 -2.15 7.58
C LYS A 148 -15.73 -1.08 6.48
N ALA A 149 -16.74 -0.22 6.38
CA ALA A 149 -16.80 0.83 5.37
C ALA A 149 -15.65 1.84 5.54
N GLU A 150 -15.39 2.30 6.75
CA GLU A 150 -14.32 3.25 7.05
C GLU A 150 -12.94 2.63 6.83
N PHE A 151 -12.75 1.36 7.23
CA PHE A 151 -11.53 0.61 6.96
C PHE A 151 -11.24 0.54 5.46
N LEU A 152 -12.21 0.10 4.65
CA LEU A 152 -12.07 0.03 3.19
C LEU A 152 -11.88 1.42 2.56
N GLY A 153 -12.50 2.44 3.15
CA GLY A 153 -12.38 3.82 2.73
C GLY A 153 -10.95 4.37 2.86
N ILE A 154 -10.16 3.90 3.84
CA ILE A 154 -8.75 4.26 3.96
C ILE A 154 -8.00 3.85 2.70
N LEU A 155 -8.07 2.57 2.33
CA LEU A 155 -7.39 2.07 1.14
C LEU A 155 -7.89 2.73 -0.15
N ALA A 156 -9.20 2.95 -0.28
CA ALA A 156 -9.78 3.64 -1.43
C ALA A 156 -9.19 5.05 -1.64
N ARG A 157 -9.17 5.87 -0.58
CA ARG A 157 -8.63 7.25 -0.64
C ARG A 157 -7.14 7.30 -0.97
N HIS A 158 -6.37 6.32 -0.53
CA HIS A 158 -4.97 6.19 -0.92
C HIS A 158 -4.84 5.76 -2.37
N ALA A 159 -5.62 4.77 -2.80
CA ALA A 159 -5.56 4.25 -4.16
C ALA A 159 -5.92 5.31 -5.20
N GLU A 160 -6.90 6.19 -4.94
CA GLU A 160 -7.26 7.33 -5.79
C GLU A 160 -6.05 8.20 -6.21
N LYS A 161 -5.03 8.29 -5.36
CA LYS A 161 -3.82 9.11 -5.58
C LYS A 161 -2.65 8.33 -6.20
N VAL A 162 -2.82 7.02 -6.39
CA VAL A 162 -1.81 6.13 -6.93
C VAL A 162 -2.23 5.74 -8.33
N GLN A 163 -1.42 6.10 -9.32
CA GLN A 163 -1.69 5.74 -10.71
C GLN A 163 -0.99 4.42 -11.10
N ASN A 164 -0.07 3.94 -10.26
CA ASN A 164 0.69 2.73 -10.49
C ASN A 164 -0.04 1.44 -10.07
N ASP A 165 -0.32 0.56 -11.03
CA ASP A 165 -1.01 -0.72 -10.81
C ASP A 165 -0.24 -1.70 -9.91
N GLU A 166 1.09 -1.72 -9.98
CA GLU A 166 1.92 -2.57 -9.13
C GLU A 166 1.81 -2.13 -7.66
N LEU A 167 1.94 -0.83 -7.41
CA LEU A 167 1.80 -0.26 -6.08
C LEU A 167 0.38 -0.45 -5.53
N ARG A 168 -0.66 -0.28 -6.37
CA ARG A 168 -2.06 -0.58 -5.99
C ARG A 168 -2.27 -2.04 -5.62
N THR A 169 -1.67 -2.95 -6.38
CA THR A 169 -1.67 -4.38 -6.06
C THR A 169 -1.05 -4.58 -4.69
N TYR A 170 0.10 -3.97 -4.44
CA TYR A 170 0.79 -4.10 -3.17
C TYR A 170 0.04 -3.50 -1.98
N MET A 171 -0.68 -2.40 -2.17
CA MET A 171 -1.53 -1.81 -1.15
C MET A 171 -2.67 -2.75 -0.74
N ASN A 172 -3.28 -3.47 -1.71
CA ASN A 172 -4.24 -4.53 -1.41
C ASN A 172 -3.56 -5.67 -0.61
N GLU A 173 -2.39 -6.13 -1.06
CA GLU A 173 -1.64 -7.21 -0.42
C GLU A 173 -1.22 -6.90 1.02
N MET A 174 -0.83 -5.67 1.30
CA MET A 174 -0.50 -5.23 2.66
C MET A 174 -1.67 -5.46 3.61
N VAL A 175 -2.89 -5.13 3.17
CA VAL A 175 -4.12 -5.29 3.94
C VAL A 175 -4.48 -6.76 4.08
N ILE A 176 -4.54 -7.50 2.98
CA ILE A 176 -4.89 -8.93 2.96
C ILE A 176 -3.95 -9.71 3.89
N PHE A 177 -2.64 -9.60 3.65
CA PHE A 177 -1.64 -10.30 4.43
C PHE A 177 -1.72 -9.92 5.91
N GLY A 178 -1.84 -8.62 6.22
CA GLY A 178 -1.89 -8.13 7.59
C GLY A 178 -3.04 -8.72 8.38
N LEU A 179 -4.25 -8.70 7.82
CA LEU A 179 -5.45 -9.18 8.48
C LEU A 179 -5.47 -10.72 8.58
N GLU A 180 -5.06 -11.42 7.52
CA GLU A 180 -5.02 -12.89 7.56
C GLU A 180 -4.02 -13.43 8.58
N GLN A 181 -2.80 -12.87 8.61
CA GLN A 181 -1.78 -13.30 9.55
C GLN A 181 -2.19 -12.95 10.98
N ALA A 182 -2.87 -11.82 11.20
CA ALA A 182 -3.38 -11.47 12.52
C ALA A 182 -4.38 -12.51 13.07
N MET A 183 -5.28 -13.00 12.22
CA MET A 183 -6.23 -14.05 12.60
C MET A 183 -5.56 -15.42 12.80
N LYS A 184 -4.46 -15.70 12.08
CA LYS A 184 -3.69 -16.95 12.22
C LYS A 184 -2.80 -16.94 13.47
N ASP A 185 -2.20 -15.81 13.79
CA ASP A 185 -1.25 -15.61 14.91
C ASP A 185 -1.94 -15.39 16.26
N HIS A 186 -3.09 -16.03 16.47
CA HIS A 186 -3.71 -16.13 17.79
C HIS A 186 -2.84 -17.03 18.69
N ASN A 187 -1.73 -16.46 19.15
CA ASN A 187 -0.79 -17.07 20.06
C ASN A 187 -0.68 -16.23 21.33
N PRO A 188 -1.50 -16.59 22.34
CA PRO A 188 -0.86 -16.93 23.60
C PRO A 188 -1.47 -18.17 24.27
N THR A 189 -0.64 -18.87 25.05
CA THR A 189 -1.00 -19.98 25.92
C THR A 189 -2.19 -19.60 26.80
N VAL A 190 -3.38 -20.09 26.47
CA VAL A 190 -4.59 -19.83 27.26
C VAL A 190 -4.44 -20.50 28.62
N LYS A 191 -3.98 -19.75 29.63
CA LYS A 191 -4.36 -20.03 31.01
C LYS A 191 -5.74 -19.44 31.19
N GLY A 192 -6.76 -20.29 31.07
CA GLY A 192 -8.13 -19.87 31.31
C GLY A 192 -8.23 -19.30 32.72
N TYR A 193 -8.43 -17.98 32.83
CA TYR A 193 -8.78 -17.37 34.11
C TYR A 193 -10.20 -17.82 34.45
N LYS A 194 -10.31 -18.88 35.26
CA LYS A 194 -11.56 -19.16 35.96
C LYS A 194 -11.68 -18.14 37.07
N ALA A 195 -12.62 -17.20 36.93
CA ALA A 195 -13.09 -16.43 38.07
C ALA A 195 -13.51 -17.44 39.16
N LYS A 196 -12.91 -17.30 40.36
CA LYS A 196 -13.39 -18.00 41.56
C LYS A 196 -14.60 -17.28 42.11
#